data_AF-A0A359CIE6-F1
#
_entry.id   AF-A0A359CIE6-F1
#
_cell.length_a   1.000
_cell.length_b   1.000
_cell.length_c   1.000
_cell.angle_alpha   90.00
_cell.angle_beta   90.00
_cell.angle_gamma   90.00
#
_symmetry.space_group_name_H-M   'P 1'
#
loop_
_entity.id
_entity.type
_entity.pdbx_description
1 polymer ?
#
loop_
_entity_poly.entity_id
_entity_poly.type
_entity_poly.pdbx_seq_one_letter_code
_entity_poly.pdbx_strand_id
1 'polypeptide(L)'
;MTNQPAKIKLRAFKIENPSLTEAHSGILLLLKEVLTENSIASERRMTLNEDDADEDLLSNFVWHQNDTYLFSMMLRVIPAENGGVISEELFNQHTITIADVITGNPTQSQYKNHFYFALNNNHLVTNLAGNINIDRVQTYLNWLLNPVRGERYFQLTELTKLPDGVPLSQVSQIEFIGGGGVVSASPTSREPTTISTNLFNLTDEVLSHIISDADSLQQIRNSQLIEAKLKRKPKDLAQEEFQRVMGAIATNITNDSGIILRTKDGNKYTGETVKVKKEVEVERTTGNRIVEEQLKQKMEIFLSELRAQENA
;
A
#
# COMPACT_ATOMS: atom_id res chain seq x y z
N MET A 1 -2.59 -14.55 33.16
CA MET A 1 -3.47 -13.55 32.52
C MET A 1 -3.40 -13.78 31.03
N THR A 2 -4.54 -13.92 30.35
CA THR A 2 -4.59 -14.00 28.88
C THR A 2 -4.65 -12.58 28.32
N ASN A 3 -3.68 -12.21 27.48
CA ASN A 3 -3.69 -10.93 26.79
C ASN A 3 -4.83 -10.94 25.75
N GLN A 4 -5.61 -9.86 25.65
CA GLN A 4 -6.64 -9.76 24.61
C GLN A 4 -6.00 -9.77 23.21
N PRO A 5 -6.61 -10.46 22.21
CA PRO A 5 -6.13 -10.42 20.83
C PRO A 5 -6.01 -8.99 20.30
N ALA A 6 -4.95 -8.75 19.52
CA ALA A 6 -4.82 -7.55 18.71
C ALA A 6 -5.82 -7.60 17.55
N LYS A 7 -6.70 -6.61 17.47
CA LYS A 7 -7.47 -6.34 16.24
C LYS A 7 -6.58 -5.59 15.26
N ILE A 8 -6.36 -6.17 14.09
CA ILE A 8 -5.48 -5.64 13.05
C ILE A 8 -6.31 -5.45 11.78
N LYS A 9 -6.26 -4.25 11.20
CA LYS A 9 -6.88 -3.95 9.90
C LYS A 9 -5.86 -4.18 8.79
N LEU A 10 -6.16 -5.14 7.93
CA LEU A 10 -5.41 -5.42 6.70
C LEU A 10 -6.01 -4.61 5.55
N ARG A 11 -5.15 -4.02 4.72
CA ARG A 11 -5.48 -3.35 3.45
C ARG A 11 -4.96 -4.19 2.29
N ALA A 12 -5.67 -4.18 1.16
CA ALA A 12 -5.31 -4.93 -0.03
C ALA A 12 -5.02 -4.00 -1.22
N PHE A 13 -4.01 -4.36 -2.00
CA PHE A 13 -3.54 -3.63 -3.16
C PHE A 13 -3.34 -4.60 -4.32
N LYS A 14 -3.65 -4.14 -5.53
CA LYS A 14 -3.25 -4.78 -6.77
C LYS A 14 -1.84 -4.33 -7.13
N ILE A 15 -1.02 -5.28 -7.57
CA ILE A 15 0.26 -5.00 -8.23
C ILE A 15 -0.05 -4.92 -9.71
N GLU A 16 0.03 -3.72 -10.30
CA GLU A 16 -0.32 -3.57 -11.70
C GLU A 16 0.66 -4.33 -12.59
N ASN A 17 0.09 -5.03 -13.57
CA ASN A 17 0.83 -5.71 -14.61
C ASN A 17 0.77 -4.85 -15.89
N PRO A 18 1.87 -4.19 -16.31
CA PRO A 18 1.90 -3.42 -17.54
C PRO A 18 1.98 -4.31 -18.80
N SER A 19 2.23 -5.62 -18.64
CA SER A 19 2.32 -6.56 -19.76
C SER A 19 0.93 -7.07 -20.15
N LEU A 20 0.62 -6.93 -21.45
CA LEU A 20 -0.58 -7.53 -22.06
C LEU A 20 -0.40 -9.03 -22.39
N THR A 21 0.81 -9.57 -22.22
CA THR A 21 1.15 -10.95 -22.59
C THR A 21 1.52 -11.85 -21.40
N GLU A 22 1.93 -11.26 -20.27
CA GLU A 22 2.16 -12.00 -19.02
C GLU A 22 0.87 -12.03 -18.19
N ALA A 23 0.60 -13.15 -17.50
CA ALA A 23 -0.60 -13.31 -16.68
C ALA A 23 -0.58 -12.51 -15.37
N HIS A 24 0.58 -11.97 -14.97
CA HIS A 24 0.83 -11.35 -13.67
C HIS A 24 2.09 -10.48 -13.70
N SER A 25 2.32 -9.64 -12.69
CA SER A 25 3.47 -8.70 -12.66
C SER A 25 4.86 -9.35 -12.66
N GLY A 26 4.97 -10.62 -12.24
CA GLY A 26 6.24 -11.36 -12.14
C GLY A 26 7.15 -10.92 -10.98
N ILE A 27 6.69 -10.04 -10.09
CA ILE A 27 7.50 -9.44 -9.00
C ILE A 27 8.19 -10.48 -8.09
N LEU A 28 7.57 -11.65 -7.84
CA LEU A 28 8.15 -12.68 -6.99
C LEU A 28 9.45 -13.27 -7.58
N LEU A 29 9.58 -13.36 -8.91
CA LEU A 29 10.80 -13.85 -9.54
C LEU A 29 11.97 -12.89 -9.30
N LEU A 30 11.74 -11.59 -9.51
CA LEU A 30 12.75 -10.57 -9.26
C LEU A 30 13.09 -10.43 -7.77
N LEU A 31 12.10 -10.60 -6.89
CA LEU A 31 12.33 -10.61 -5.44
C LEU A 31 13.22 -11.78 -5.01
N LYS A 32 13.15 -12.96 -5.66
CA LYS A 32 14.08 -14.06 -5.38
C LYS A 32 15.52 -13.76 -5.81
N GLU A 33 15.71 -12.98 -6.87
CA GLU A 33 17.05 -12.63 -7.36
C GLU A 33 17.80 -11.72 -6.36
N VAL A 34 17.08 -10.89 -5.60
CA VAL A 34 17.67 -9.99 -4.58
C VAL A 34 17.55 -10.51 -3.13
N LEU A 35 16.46 -11.21 -2.79
CA LEU A 35 16.22 -11.79 -1.46
C LEU A 35 16.71 -13.24 -1.38
N THR A 36 17.99 -13.44 -1.66
CA THR A 36 18.65 -14.76 -1.56
C THR A 36 18.97 -15.12 -0.11
N GLU A 37 19.25 -16.40 0.17
CA GLU A 37 19.70 -16.90 1.49
C GLU A 37 20.98 -16.20 2.01
N ASN A 38 21.80 -15.64 1.11
CA ASN A 38 23.01 -14.91 1.46
C ASN A 38 22.78 -13.39 1.63
N SER A 39 21.60 -12.86 1.27
CA SER A 39 21.31 -11.43 1.38
C SER A 39 21.22 -11.00 2.84
N ILE A 40 21.87 -9.89 3.19
CA ILE A 40 21.93 -9.37 4.56
C ILE A 40 21.09 -8.10 4.72
N ALA A 41 20.70 -7.79 5.95
CA ALA A 41 19.81 -6.66 6.23
C ALA A 41 20.41 -5.29 5.83
N SER A 42 21.74 -5.14 5.84
CA SER A 42 22.41 -3.91 5.41
C SER A 42 22.18 -3.57 3.93
N GLU A 43 22.17 -4.56 3.05
CA GLU A 43 21.91 -4.42 1.61
C GLU A 43 20.48 -3.97 1.30
N ARG A 44 19.58 -4.06 2.29
CA ARG A 44 18.15 -3.80 2.16
C ARG A 44 17.72 -2.51 2.88
N ARG A 45 18.67 -1.62 3.22
CA ARG A 45 18.43 -0.29 3.81
C ARG A 45 18.30 0.77 2.71
N MET A 46 17.11 1.36 2.60
CA MET A 46 16.85 2.49 1.71
C MET A 46 16.95 3.80 2.50
N THR A 47 18.00 4.57 2.23
CA THR A 47 18.11 5.98 2.63
C THR A 47 16.96 6.79 2.02
N LEU A 48 16.31 7.63 2.83
CA LEU A 48 15.09 8.34 2.41
C LEU A 48 15.35 9.79 1.97
N ASN A 49 16.41 10.41 2.52
CA ASN A 49 16.91 11.72 2.14
C ASN A 49 18.42 11.74 2.43
N GLU A 50 19.21 12.54 1.71
CA GLU A 50 20.66 12.65 1.95
C GLU A 50 20.99 13.43 3.24
N ASP A 51 20.10 14.34 3.65
CA ASP A 51 20.22 15.16 4.87
C ASP A 51 19.58 14.50 6.12
N ASP A 52 18.69 13.51 5.96
CA ASP A 52 18.07 12.77 7.07
C ASP A 52 18.59 11.33 7.18
N ALA A 53 19.06 10.92 8.36
CA ALA A 53 19.42 9.52 8.65
C ALA A 53 18.20 8.58 8.90
N ASP A 54 17.01 8.95 8.42
CA ASP A 54 15.79 8.10 8.45
C ASP A 54 15.89 7.07 7.29
N GLU A 55 15.73 5.78 7.58
CA GLU A 55 15.83 4.70 6.58
C GLU A 55 14.66 3.71 6.63
N ASP A 56 14.21 3.21 5.49
CA ASP A 56 13.29 2.07 5.43
C ASP A 56 14.05 0.75 5.14
N LEU A 57 13.71 -0.30 5.91
CA LEU A 57 14.42 -1.58 5.91
C LEU A 57 13.47 -2.79 5.84
N LEU A 58 13.66 -3.65 4.84
CA LEU A 58 13.12 -5.02 4.82
C LEU A 58 13.96 -5.92 5.73
N SER A 59 13.56 -5.89 7.00
CA SER A 59 14.24 -6.53 8.12
C SER A 59 14.17 -8.05 8.09
N ASN A 60 12.99 -8.61 7.83
CA ASN A 60 12.74 -10.05 7.81
C ASN A 60 11.88 -10.42 6.60
N PHE A 61 12.08 -11.61 6.03
CA PHE A 61 11.21 -12.18 5.02
C PHE A 61 11.15 -13.71 5.12
N VAL A 62 10.02 -14.26 4.69
CA VAL A 62 9.73 -15.69 4.66
C VAL A 62 9.02 -16.02 3.35
N TRP A 63 9.63 -16.86 2.53
CA TRP A 63 9.02 -17.43 1.34
C TRP A 63 8.02 -18.53 1.74
N HIS A 64 6.87 -18.59 1.06
CA HIS A 64 6.01 -19.78 1.14
C HIS A 64 6.71 -21.00 0.51
N GLN A 65 6.41 -22.22 0.97
CA GLN A 65 7.08 -23.45 0.54
C GLN A 65 7.08 -23.70 -0.98
N ASN A 66 6.07 -23.19 -1.69
CA ASN A 66 5.94 -23.29 -3.14
C ASN A 66 6.15 -21.94 -3.85
N ASP A 67 6.78 -20.97 -3.17
CA ASP A 67 7.07 -19.61 -3.67
C ASP A 67 5.85 -18.81 -4.16
N THR A 68 4.65 -19.19 -3.74
CA THR A 68 3.40 -18.57 -4.18
C THR A 68 3.12 -17.20 -3.54
N TYR A 69 3.80 -16.88 -2.44
CA TYR A 69 3.81 -15.57 -1.81
C TYR A 69 5.10 -15.36 -0.99
N LEU A 70 5.40 -14.10 -0.72
CA LEU A 70 6.43 -13.62 0.22
C LEU A 70 5.73 -12.94 1.40
N PHE A 71 6.11 -13.25 2.64
CA PHE A 71 5.75 -12.48 3.83
C PHE A 71 6.98 -11.71 4.34
N SER A 72 6.82 -10.44 4.71
CA SER A 72 7.94 -9.57 5.08
C SER A 72 7.60 -8.60 6.21
N MET A 73 8.62 -8.21 6.98
CA MET A 73 8.57 -7.15 7.99
C MET A 73 9.41 -5.94 7.55
N MET A 74 8.78 -4.76 7.57
CA MET A 74 9.41 -3.47 7.32
C MET A 74 9.63 -2.72 8.63
N LEU A 75 10.80 -2.10 8.79
CA LEU A 75 11.14 -1.17 9.87
C LEU A 75 11.39 0.23 9.31
N ARG A 76 11.00 1.27 10.07
CA ARG A 76 11.62 2.61 9.98
C ARG A 76 12.75 2.68 11.00
N VAL A 77 13.98 2.82 10.53
CA VAL A 77 15.17 3.05 11.36
C VAL A 77 15.37 4.57 11.50
N ILE A 78 15.81 5.01 12.69
CA ILE A 78 16.14 6.42 12.99
C ILE A 78 17.48 6.56 13.73
N PRO A 79 18.18 7.71 13.62
CA PRO A 79 19.45 7.94 14.29
C PRO A 79 19.34 7.99 15.83
N ALA A 80 20.44 7.58 16.48
CA ALA A 80 20.54 7.32 17.91
C ALA A 80 20.30 8.52 18.83
N GLU A 81 20.59 9.75 18.38
CA GLU A 81 20.42 10.96 19.20
C GLU A 81 18.95 11.22 19.60
N ASN A 82 17.99 10.50 19.00
CA ASN A 82 16.56 10.55 19.34
C ASN A 82 15.93 9.16 19.71
N GLY A 83 16.71 8.10 20.00
CA GLY A 83 16.24 6.79 20.55
C GLY A 83 17.12 5.56 20.19
N GLY A 84 17.02 4.37 20.89
CA GLY A 84 17.99 3.23 20.75
C GLY A 84 17.63 1.75 20.37
N VAL A 85 18.55 0.96 19.74
CA VAL A 85 18.38 -0.48 19.33
C VAL A 85 18.21 -0.88 17.84
N ILE A 86 19.23 -0.77 16.95
CA ILE A 86 19.64 -1.83 15.98
C ILE A 86 21.18 -1.78 15.76
N SER A 87 21.92 -2.84 16.10
CA SER A 87 23.39 -2.86 16.02
C SER A 87 23.90 -3.16 14.60
N GLU A 88 25.15 -2.76 14.31
CA GLU A 88 25.83 -3.13 13.05
C GLU A 88 25.92 -4.65 12.85
N GLU A 89 26.08 -5.40 13.94
CA GLU A 89 26.04 -6.86 13.94
C GLU A 89 24.69 -7.43 13.49
N LEU A 90 23.57 -6.76 13.82
CA LEU A 90 22.24 -7.13 13.33
C LEU A 90 22.06 -6.83 11.85
N PHE A 91 22.62 -5.72 11.34
CA PHE A 91 22.57 -5.42 9.91
C PHE A 91 23.36 -6.42 9.04
N ASN A 92 24.34 -7.12 9.62
CA ASN A 92 25.06 -8.20 8.95
C ASN A 92 24.35 -9.57 9.04
N GLN A 93 23.17 -9.66 9.64
CA GLN A 93 22.35 -10.88 9.65
C GLN A 93 21.50 -11.01 8.39
N HIS A 94 21.16 -12.25 8.05
CA HIS A 94 20.21 -12.54 6.97
C HIS A 94 18.83 -11.92 7.25
N THR A 95 18.34 -12.01 8.49
CA THR A 95 17.08 -11.42 8.94
C THR A 95 17.22 -10.80 10.33
N ILE A 96 16.43 -9.75 10.59
CA ILE A 96 16.27 -9.11 11.90
C ILE A 96 14.79 -9.24 12.27
N THR A 97 14.48 -9.98 13.32
CA THR A 97 13.11 -10.15 13.83
C THR A 97 12.75 -9.08 14.84
N ILE A 98 11.45 -8.95 15.16
CA ILE A 98 11.00 -8.00 16.20
C ILE A 98 11.50 -8.37 17.61
N ALA A 99 11.93 -9.63 17.81
CA ALA A 99 12.57 -10.04 19.06
C ALA A 99 13.97 -9.44 19.18
N ASP A 100 14.78 -9.52 18.13
CA ASP A 100 16.18 -9.09 18.10
C ASP A 100 16.33 -7.59 18.38
N VAL A 101 15.44 -6.78 17.81
CA VAL A 101 15.37 -5.33 18.01
C VAL A 101 15.05 -4.96 19.48
N ILE A 102 14.35 -5.83 20.23
CA ILE A 102 13.97 -5.56 21.63
C ILE A 102 14.99 -6.13 22.63
N THR A 103 15.89 -7.03 22.21
CA THR A 103 17.02 -7.50 23.02
C THR A 103 18.22 -6.54 23.07
N GLY A 104 18.07 -5.34 22.52
CA GLY A 104 19.08 -4.30 22.50
C GLY A 104 19.51 -3.73 23.84
N ASN A 105 20.77 -3.35 23.92
CA ASN A 105 21.34 -2.54 25.00
C ASN A 105 20.72 -1.12 24.98
N PRO A 106 20.41 -0.49 26.13
CA PRO A 106 19.89 0.90 26.20
C PRO A 106 20.76 2.03 25.60
N THR A 107 21.85 1.77 24.88
CA THR A 107 22.86 2.76 24.44
C THR A 107 23.07 2.85 22.90
N GLN A 108 22.04 2.94 22.04
CA GLN A 108 22.16 2.89 20.54
C GLN A 108 21.01 3.60 19.74
N SER A 109 20.52 3.09 18.57
CA SER A 109 19.55 3.62 17.54
C SER A 109 18.14 2.91 17.37
N GLN A 110 16.97 3.51 17.64
CA GLN A 110 15.63 2.84 17.76
C GLN A 110 14.90 2.48 16.43
N TYR A 111 13.89 1.60 16.50
CA TYR A 111 12.86 1.48 15.44
C TYR A 111 11.64 2.38 15.74
N LYS A 112 11.25 3.22 14.76
CA LYS A 112 10.18 4.24 14.90
C LYS A 112 8.78 3.70 14.63
N ASN A 113 8.67 2.78 13.69
CA ASN A 113 7.50 1.94 13.47
C ASN A 113 7.89 0.67 12.71
N HIS A 114 7.05 -0.36 12.82
CA HIS A 114 7.12 -1.54 11.98
C HIS A 114 5.75 -1.86 11.38
N PHE A 115 5.74 -2.54 10.24
CA PHE A 115 4.55 -3.13 9.65
C PHE A 115 4.95 -4.38 8.86
N TYR A 116 3.97 -5.21 8.55
CA TYR A 116 4.13 -6.42 7.79
C TYR A 116 3.38 -6.30 6.46
N PHE A 117 3.88 -6.97 5.45
CA PHE A 117 3.13 -7.23 4.22
C PHE A 117 3.29 -8.68 3.78
N ALA A 118 2.30 -9.19 3.07
CA ALA A 118 2.43 -10.38 2.26
C ALA A 118 2.08 -10.02 0.83
N LEU A 119 2.84 -10.52 -0.15
CA LEU A 119 2.53 -10.30 -1.57
C LEU A 119 2.68 -11.56 -2.40
N ASN A 120 1.90 -11.64 -3.47
CA ASN A 120 2.07 -12.58 -4.58
C ASN A 120 2.26 -11.80 -5.89
N ASN A 121 2.22 -12.43 -7.07
CA ASN A 121 2.43 -11.71 -8.34
C ASN A 121 1.29 -10.75 -8.75
N ASN A 122 0.11 -10.79 -8.11
CA ASN A 122 -1.04 -9.93 -8.41
C ASN A 122 -1.38 -8.95 -7.28
N HIS A 123 -1.07 -9.30 -6.04
CA HIS A 123 -1.63 -8.66 -4.86
C HIS A 123 -0.61 -8.44 -3.76
N LEU A 124 -0.77 -7.34 -3.03
CA LEU A 124 -0.09 -7.06 -1.76
C LEU A 124 -1.14 -6.80 -0.67
N VAL A 125 -0.99 -7.46 0.47
CA VAL A 125 -1.78 -7.27 1.68
C VAL A 125 -0.87 -6.74 2.78
N THR A 126 -1.28 -5.70 3.50
CA THR A 126 -0.45 -5.11 4.57
C THR A 126 -1.28 -4.61 5.76
N ASN A 127 -0.68 -4.58 6.94
CA ASN A 127 -1.22 -3.87 8.11
C ASN A 127 -0.66 -2.44 8.28
N LEU A 128 -0.02 -1.88 7.23
CA LEU A 128 0.40 -0.47 7.20
C LEU A 128 -0.78 0.45 7.55
N ALA A 129 -0.55 1.31 8.54
CA ALA A 129 -1.59 2.18 9.12
C ALA A 129 -2.33 2.98 8.03
N GLY A 130 -3.67 3.07 8.14
CA GLY A 130 -4.53 3.62 7.09
C GLY A 130 -4.28 5.09 6.74
N ASN A 131 -3.64 5.85 7.63
CA ASN A 131 -3.22 7.22 7.40
C ASN A 131 -1.91 7.34 6.59
N ILE A 132 -1.20 6.24 6.34
CA ILE A 132 0.03 6.20 5.54
C ILE A 132 -0.30 5.69 4.13
N ASN A 133 0.23 6.36 3.11
CA ASN A 133 0.09 5.96 1.71
C ASN A 133 0.97 4.72 1.41
N ILE A 134 0.47 3.84 0.54
CA ILE A 134 1.18 2.66 0.06
C ILE A 134 2.42 2.99 -0.79
N ASP A 135 2.53 4.23 -1.31
CA ASP A 135 3.70 4.73 -2.02
C ASP A 135 5.02 4.47 -1.27
N ARG A 136 5.01 4.44 0.07
CA ARG A 136 6.19 4.06 0.88
C ARG A 136 6.68 2.64 0.57
N VAL A 137 5.77 1.69 0.41
CA VAL A 137 6.08 0.29 0.04
C VAL A 137 6.41 0.20 -1.44
N GLN A 138 5.69 0.93 -2.30
CA GLN A 138 5.94 0.96 -3.75
C GLN A 138 7.35 1.46 -4.07
N THR A 139 7.75 2.60 -3.51
CA THR A 139 9.08 3.20 -3.67
C THR A 139 10.15 2.23 -3.17
N TYR A 140 9.96 1.66 -1.98
CA TYR A 140 10.91 0.70 -1.42
C TYR A 140 11.09 -0.55 -2.29
N LEU A 141 10.01 -1.16 -2.79
CA LEU A 141 10.10 -2.33 -3.67
C LEU A 141 10.78 -2.00 -5.01
N ASN A 142 10.49 -0.85 -5.61
CA ASN A 142 11.16 -0.43 -6.85
C ASN A 142 12.64 -0.05 -6.66
N TRP A 143 13.01 0.48 -5.50
CA TRP A 143 14.40 0.70 -5.11
C TRP A 143 15.14 -0.64 -4.92
N LEU A 144 14.58 -1.56 -4.13
CA LEU A 144 15.18 -2.87 -3.85
C LEU A 144 15.37 -3.70 -5.13
N LEU A 145 14.38 -3.66 -6.03
CA LEU A 145 14.42 -4.38 -7.31
C LEU A 145 15.17 -3.62 -8.41
N ASN A 146 15.72 -2.43 -8.16
CA ASN A 146 16.37 -1.60 -9.17
C ASN A 146 17.51 -2.31 -9.95
N PRO A 147 18.32 -3.21 -9.36
CA PRO A 147 19.35 -3.95 -10.11
C PRO A 147 18.81 -4.97 -11.12
N VAL A 148 17.57 -5.47 -10.93
CA VAL A 148 17.02 -6.63 -11.68
C VAL A 148 15.74 -6.31 -12.47
N ARG A 149 15.00 -5.24 -12.14
CA ARG A 149 13.72 -4.91 -12.78
C ARG A 149 13.86 -4.35 -14.20
N GLY A 150 15.04 -3.85 -14.56
CA GLY A 150 15.24 -3.11 -15.82
C GLY A 150 14.30 -1.89 -15.86
N GLU A 151 13.57 -1.74 -16.98
CA GLU A 151 12.59 -0.66 -17.14
C GLU A 151 11.26 -0.92 -16.40
N ARG A 152 11.02 -2.12 -15.84
CA ARG A 152 9.75 -2.43 -15.16
C ARG A 152 9.62 -1.60 -13.88
N TYR A 153 8.49 -0.90 -13.76
CA TYR A 153 8.09 -0.20 -12.54
C TYR A 153 6.84 -0.86 -11.95
N PHE A 154 6.91 -1.31 -10.71
CA PHE A 154 5.80 -1.93 -10.01
C PHE A 154 4.92 -0.85 -9.38
N GLN A 155 3.69 -0.72 -9.87
CA GLN A 155 2.68 0.18 -9.30
C GLN A 155 1.75 -0.59 -8.37
N LEU A 156 1.42 -0.01 -7.21
CA LEU A 156 0.51 -0.55 -6.22
C LEU A 156 -0.77 0.30 -6.20
N THR A 157 -1.89 -0.31 -6.55
CA THR A 157 -3.21 0.35 -6.60
C THR A 157 -4.08 -0.20 -5.47
N GLU A 158 -4.69 0.65 -4.63
CA GLU A 158 -5.61 0.19 -3.58
C GLU A 158 -6.81 -0.53 -4.20
N LEU A 159 -7.07 -1.77 -3.75
CA LEU A 159 -8.21 -2.53 -4.25
C LEU A 159 -9.51 -1.89 -3.77
N THR A 160 -10.47 -1.76 -4.69
CA THR A 160 -11.79 -1.18 -4.40
C THR A 160 -12.91 -2.12 -4.80
N LYS A 161 -13.99 -2.05 -4.03
CA LYS A 161 -15.25 -2.75 -4.27
C LYS A 161 -16.42 -1.77 -4.24
N LEU A 162 -17.54 -2.17 -4.82
CA LEU A 162 -18.81 -1.54 -4.51
C LEU A 162 -19.24 -1.91 -3.09
N PRO A 163 -19.96 -1.03 -2.37
CA PRO A 163 -20.54 -1.38 -1.08
C PRO A 163 -21.47 -2.60 -1.19
N ASP A 164 -21.53 -3.39 -0.12
CA ASP A 164 -22.26 -4.66 -0.14
C ASP A 164 -23.76 -4.43 -0.43
N GLY A 165 -24.28 -5.14 -1.44
CA GLY A 165 -25.66 -4.98 -1.93
C GLY A 165 -25.89 -3.82 -2.93
N VAL A 166 -24.88 -3.01 -3.25
CA VAL A 166 -24.98 -1.89 -4.21
C VAL A 166 -24.46 -2.31 -5.59
N PRO A 167 -25.31 -2.54 -6.60
CA PRO A 167 -24.86 -2.78 -7.96
C PRO A 167 -24.36 -1.48 -8.61
N LEU A 168 -23.43 -1.57 -9.57
CA LEU A 168 -22.87 -0.42 -10.29
C LEU A 168 -23.97 0.46 -10.91
N SER A 169 -25.05 -0.16 -11.36
CA SER A 169 -26.21 0.51 -11.93
C SER A 169 -26.99 1.40 -10.95
N GLN A 170 -26.81 1.26 -9.63
CA GLN A 170 -27.40 2.14 -8.61
C GLN A 170 -26.51 3.32 -8.23
N VAL A 171 -25.21 3.31 -8.57
CA VAL A 171 -24.30 4.43 -8.31
C VAL A 171 -24.80 5.67 -9.08
N SER A 172 -24.96 6.79 -8.37
CA SER A 172 -25.44 8.06 -8.91
C SER A 172 -24.34 9.11 -9.01
N GLN A 173 -23.39 9.10 -8.08
CA GLN A 173 -22.32 10.08 -7.97
C GLN A 173 -21.17 9.51 -7.13
N ILE A 174 -19.94 9.93 -7.42
CA ILE A 174 -18.78 9.71 -6.56
C ILE A 174 -18.10 11.07 -6.32
N GLU A 175 -17.74 11.37 -5.08
CA GLU A 175 -17.05 12.59 -4.68
C GLU A 175 -15.73 12.20 -4.02
N PHE A 176 -14.65 12.88 -4.41
CA PHE A 176 -13.33 12.72 -3.82
C PHE A 176 -12.97 14.01 -3.09
N ILE A 177 -13.09 13.99 -1.76
CA ILE A 177 -12.73 15.10 -0.90
C ILE A 177 -11.26 14.93 -0.52
N GLY A 178 -10.41 15.86 -0.97
CA GLY A 178 -9.02 15.88 -0.53
C GLY A 178 -8.97 16.11 0.98
N GLY A 179 -8.20 15.28 1.69
CA GLY A 179 -8.02 15.43 3.13
C GLY A 179 -7.44 16.81 3.46
N GLY A 180 -8.18 17.61 4.23
CA GLY A 180 -7.78 18.97 4.56
C GLY A 180 -6.48 19.02 5.35
N GLY A 181 -5.40 19.39 4.68
CA GLY A 181 -4.15 19.86 5.28
C GLY A 181 -3.69 21.08 4.51
N VAL A 182 -3.84 22.27 5.09
CA VAL A 182 -3.23 23.48 4.53
C VAL A 182 -1.73 23.40 4.76
N VAL A 183 -0.99 22.87 3.80
CA VAL A 183 0.43 23.21 3.66
C VAL A 183 0.47 24.61 3.06
N SER A 184 0.68 25.61 3.90
CA SER A 184 0.93 26.98 3.47
C SER A 184 2.33 27.08 2.85
N ALA A 185 2.47 26.56 1.63
CA ALA A 185 3.67 26.71 0.84
C ALA A 185 3.77 28.16 0.33
N SER A 186 4.61 28.97 0.96
CA SER A 186 5.14 30.17 0.31
C SER A 186 5.85 29.75 -0.99
N PRO A 187 5.77 30.54 -2.08
CA PRO A 187 6.22 30.10 -3.40
C PRO A 187 7.75 30.11 -3.53
N THR A 188 8.39 29.05 -3.08
CA THR A 188 9.78 28.70 -3.41
C THR A 188 9.82 27.37 -4.14
N SER A 189 9.93 27.46 -5.47
CA SER A 189 10.42 26.43 -6.41
C SER A 189 10.21 24.94 -6.07
N ARG A 190 9.13 24.38 -6.64
CA ARG A 190 9.04 23.01 -7.19
C ARG A 190 9.52 21.83 -6.32
N GLU A 191 8.58 21.20 -5.64
CA GLU A 191 8.46 19.73 -5.69
C GLU A 191 7.02 19.34 -6.03
N PRO A 192 6.78 18.37 -6.94
CA PRO A 192 5.44 17.96 -7.33
C PRO A 192 4.83 16.96 -6.32
N THR A 193 3.71 17.31 -5.68
CA THR A 193 2.97 16.35 -4.83
C THR A 193 2.32 15.23 -5.66
N THR A 194 2.51 13.98 -5.23
CA THR A 194 2.47 12.75 -6.03
C THR A 194 1.09 12.26 -6.53
N ILE A 195 0.10 13.14 -6.68
CA ILE A 195 -1.18 12.80 -7.31
C ILE A 195 -1.02 12.64 -8.84
N SER A 196 0.04 13.21 -9.42
CA SER A 196 0.20 13.43 -10.87
C SER A 196 0.87 12.31 -11.67
N THR A 197 1.00 11.09 -11.15
CA THR A 197 1.50 9.93 -11.92
C THR A 197 0.41 8.87 -12.08
N ASN A 198 -0.17 8.41 -10.97
CA ASN A 198 -1.17 7.35 -10.94
C ASN A 198 -2.44 7.68 -11.76
N LEU A 199 -2.84 8.96 -11.84
CA LEU A 199 -3.97 9.40 -12.67
C LEU A 199 -3.57 9.65 -14.14
N PHE A 200 -2.31 10.00 -14.40
CA PHE A 200 -1.81 10.32 -15.75
C PHE A 200 -1.51 9.06 -16.58
N ASN A 201 -1.43 7.90 -15.93
CA ASN A 201 -1.40 6.58 -16.58
C ASN A 201 -2.79 6.12 -17.07
N LEU A 202 -3.88 6.81 -16.71
CA LEU A 202 -5.21 6.58 -17.30
C LEU A 202 -5.31 7.33 -18.63
N THR A 203 -5.74 6.67 -19.70
CA THR A 203 -5.88 7.32 -21.01
C THR A 203 -6.97 8.39 -20.99
N ASP A 204 -6.81 9.41 -21.85
CA ASP A 204 -7.76 10.52 -21.98
C ASP A 204 -9.19 10.04 -22.28
N GLU A 205 -9.33 8.93 -22.99
CA GLU A 205 -10.58 8.23 -23.24
C GLU A 205 -11.25 7.82 -21.91
N VAL A 206 -10.57 7.03 -21.09
CA VAL A 206 -11.02 6.55 -19.77
C VAL A 206 -11.37 7.72 -18.84
N LEU A 207 -10.53 8.75 -18.80
CA LEU A 207 -10.76 9.95 -18.00
C LEU A 207 -12.00 10.73 -18.49
N SER A 208 -12.24 10.82 -19.80
CA SER A 208 -13.40 11.51 -20.40
C SER A 208 -14.74 10.76 -20.20
N HIS A 209 -14.70 9.44 -20.02
CA HIS A 209 -15.88 8.65 -19.64
C HIS A 209 -16.35 8.91 -18.21
N ILE A 210 -15.47 9.49 -17.39
CA ILE A 210 -15.57 9.50 -15.93
C ILE A 210 -15.75 10.94 -15.42
N ILE A 211 -14.89 11.86 -15.85
CA ILE A 211 -14.96 13.27 -15.47
C ILE A 211 -15.88 14.01 -16.45
N SER A 212 -17.04 14.44 -15.95
CA SER A 212 -18.15 15.01 -16.75
C SER A 212 -17.92 16.45 -17.24
N ASP A 213 -16.79 17.06 -16.91
CA ASP A 213 -16.50 18.47 -17.14
C ASP A 213 -15.01 18.65 -17.53
N ALA A 214 -14.77 19.30 -18.66
CA ALA A 214 -13.43 19.51 -19.19
C ALA A 214 -12.60 20.45 -18.30
N ASP A 215 -13.24 21.40 -17.62
CA ASP A 215 -12.57 22.32 -16.69
C ASP A 215 -12.13 21.57 -15.42
N SER A 216 -12.99 20.71 -14.87
CA SER A 216 -12.61 19.77 -13.81
C SER A 216 -11.44 18.86 -14.23
N LEU A 217 -11.42 18.39 -15.48
CA LEU A 217 -10.33 17.57 -16.02
C LEU A 217 -9.00 18.33 -16.10
N GLN A 218 -9.03 19.59 -16.56
CA GLN A 218 -7.85 20.45 -16.54
C GLN A 218 -7.44 20.85 -15.12
N GLN A 219 -8.37 21.10 -14.21
CA GLN A 219 -8.05 21.39 -12.81
C GLN A 219 -7.36 20.19 -12.14
N ILE A 220 -7.82 18.96 -12.38
CA ILE A 220 -7.17 17.75 -11.88
C ILE A 220 -5.75 17.56 -12.47
N ARG A 221 -5.52 18.00 -13.72
CA ARG A 221 -4.17 18.01 -14.33
C ARG A 221 -3.26 19.15 -13.81
N ASN A 222 -3.83 20.32 -13.55
CA ASN A 222 -3.08 21.56 -13.29
C ASN A 222 -2.91 21.87 -11.79
N SER A 223 -3.76 21.30 -10.92
CA SER A 223 -3.70 21.49 -9.46
C SER A 223 -3.48 20.15 -8.78
N GLN A 224 -2.39 20.04 -8.03
CA GLN A 224 -1.97 18.78 -7.42
C GLN A 224 -2.70 18.45 -6.11
N LEU A 225 -3.98 18.85 -5.93
CA LEU A 225 -4.82 18.44 -4.79
C LEU A 225 -6.29 18.95 -4.85
N ILE A 226 -7.20 18.14 -4.27
CA ILE A 226 -8.50 18.47 -3.65
C ILE A 226 -9.73 18.70 -4.57
N GLU A 227 -10.79 17.90 -4.34
CA GLU A 227 -12.18 18.06 -4.84
C GLU A 227 -12.48 17.80 -6.33
N ALA A 228 -12.40 16.53 -6.73
CA ALA A 228 -13.08 16.04 -7.93
C ALA A 228 -14.51 15.56 -7.60
N LYS A 229 -15.53 16.22 -8.17
CA LYS A 229 -16.95 15.78 -8.08
C LYS A 229 -17.36 15.04 -9.35
N LEU A 230 -17.36 13.71 -9.28
CA LEU A 230 -17.66 12.85 -10.41
C LEU A 230 -19.18 12.71 -10.61
N LYS A 231 -19.72 13.45 -11.59
CA LYS A 231 -21.17 13.51 -11.90
C LYS A 231 -21.52 12.81 -13.21
N ARG A 232 -21.14 11.55 -13.39
CA ARG A 232 -21.62 10.73 -14.52
C ARG A 232 -22.13 9.36 -14.07
N LYS A 233 -23.19 8.89 -14.74
CA LYS A 233 -23.75 7.55 -14.56
C LYS A 233 -22.74 6.53 -15.08
N PRO A 234 -22.31 5.50 -14.30
CA PRO A 234 -21.41 4.45 -14.78
C PRO A 234 -22.07 3.45 -15.76
N LYS A 235 -23.10 3.87 -16.50
CA LYS A 235 -23.99 2.96 -17.26
C LYS A 235 -23.29 2.18 -18.37
N ASP A 236 -22.18 2.71 -18.87
CA ASP A 236 -21.45 2.21 -20.03
C ASP A 236 -20.01 1.79 -19.67
N LEU A 237 -19.63 1.83 -18.38
CA LEU A 237 -18.31 1.41 -17.89
C LEU A 237 -18.33 -0.07 -17.50
N ALA A 238 -17.32 -0.83 -17.95
CA ALA A 238 -17.10 -2.19 -17.47
C ALA A 238 -16.72 -2.17 -15.97
N GLN A 239 -17.05 -3.24 -15.24
CA GLN A 239 -16.77 -3.34 -13.80
C GLN A 239 -15.27 -3.26 -13.50
N GLU A 240 -14.43 -3.88 -14.32
CA GLU A 240 -12.96 -3.82 -14.25
C GLU A 240 -12.44 -2.39 -14.43
N GLU A 241 -13.00 -1.65 -15.38
CA GLU A 241 -12.59 -0.27 -15.66
C GLU A 241 -13.00 0.67 -14.52
N PHE A 242 -14.18 0.48 -13.95
CA PHE A 242 -14.62 1.16 -12.73
C PHE A 242 -13.66 0.88 -11.57
N GLN A 243 -13.28 -0.38 -11.34
CA GLN A 243 -12.34 -0.77 -10.29
C GLN A 243 -10.94 -0.17 -10.50
N ARG A 244 -10.42 -0.20 -11.73
CA ARG A 244 -9.13 0.40 -12.10
C ARG A 244 -9.07 1.88 -11.73
N VAL A 245 -10.10 2.64 -12.11
CA VAL A 245 -10.11 4.10 -11.87
C VAL A 245 -10.42 4.43 -10.42
N MET A 246 -11.34 3.72 -9.78
CA MET A 246 -11.60 3.86 -8.35
C MET A 246 -10.36 3.54 -7.51
N GLY A 247 -9.60 2.50 -7.88
CA GLY A 247 -8.34 2.16 -7.24
C GLY A 247 -7.28 3.24 -7.43
N ALA A 248 -7.04 3.70 -8.66
CA ALA A 248 -6.06 4.74 -8.97
C ALA A 248 -6.32 6.03 -8.17
N ILE A 249 -7.58 6.41 -7.97
CA ILE A 249 -7.95 7.58 -7.16
C ILE A 249 -7.87 7.26 -5.65
N ALA A 250 -8.40 6.11 -5.20
CA ALA A 250 -8.42 5.74 -3.78
C ALA A 250 -7.04 5.55 -3.17
N THR A 251 -6.05 5.12 -3.97
CA THR A 251 -4.63 4.98 -3.57
C THR A 251 -4.08 6.27 -2.95
N ASN A 252 -4.41 7.42 -3.55
CA ASN A 252 -3.93 8.73 -3.12
C ASN A 252 -4.74 9.32 -1.93
N ILE A 253 -5.80 8.64 -1.48
CA ILE A 253 -6.74 9.14 -0.46
C ILE A 253 -6.66 8.24 0.77
N THR A 254 -5.72 8.54 1.68
CA THR A 254 -5.52 7.76 2.91
C THR A 254 -6.74 7.81 3.84
N ASN A 255 -7.31 8.99 4.07
CA ASN A 255 -8.52 9.18 4.89
C ASN A 255 -9.78 8.66 4.20
N ASP A 256 -10.49 7.74 4.84
CA ASP A 256 -11.72 7.12 4.32
C ASP A 256 -12.90 8.08 4.14
N SER A 257 -12.96 9.19 4.89
CA SER A 257 -13.98 10.22 4.64
C SER A 257 -13.70 11.04 3.36
N GLY A 258 -12.52 10.87 2.76
CA GLY A 258 -12.13 11.49 1.50
C GLY A 258 -12.72 10.83 0.25
N ILE A 259 -13.37 9.68 0.39
CA ILE A 259 -14.17 9.05 -0.68
C ILE A 259 -15.62 9.05 -0.23
N ILE A 260 -16.53 9.53 -1.09
CA ILE A 260 -17.97 9.44 -0.88
C ILE A 260 -18.60 8.83 -2.14
N LEU A 261 -19.27 7.70 -2.00
CA LEU A 261 -20.12 7.12 -3.04
C LEU A 261 -21.59 7.38 -2.69
N ARG A 262 -22.37 7.87 -3.65
CA ARG A 262 -23.82 8.03 -3.52
C ARG A 262 -24.55 7.13 -4.51
N THR A 263 -25.71 6.70 -4.09
CA THR A 263 -26.63 5.85 -4.85
C THR A 263 -27.91 6.60 -5.22
N LYS A 264 -28.72 6.04 -6.11
CA LYS A 264 -29.94 6.70 -6.63
C LYS A 264 -31.08 6.81 -5.62
N ASP A 265 -31.10 5.94 -4.61
CA ASP A 265 -32.03 5.96 -3.48
C ASP A 265 -31.59 6.92 -2.36
N GLY A 266 -30.42 7.54 -2.51
CA GLY A 266 -29.88 8.55 -1.58
C GLY A 266 -28.90 8.01 -0.54
N ASN A 267 -28.61 6.70 -0.51
CA ASN A 267 -27.65 6.15 0.44
C ASN A 267 -26.22 6.68 0.17
N LYS A 268 -25.45 6.85 1.25
CA LYS A 268 -24.09 7.41 1.25
C LYS A 268 -23.11 6.41 1.86
N TYR A 269 -22.03 6.15 1.13
CA TYR A 269 -20.95 5.22 1.50
C TYR A 269 -19.61 5.95 1.48
N THR A 270 -18.60 5.41 2.17
CA THR A 270 -17.28 6.03 2.30
C THR A 270 -16.14 5.07 1.92
N GLY A 271 -14.89 5.55 1.95
CA GLY A 271 -13.69 4.75 1.72
C GLY A 271 -13.55 3.54 2.66
N GLU A 272 -14.24 3.53 3.80
CA GLU A 272 -14.26 2.37 4.71
C GLU A 272 -15.03 1.18 4.12
N THR A 273 -16.09 1.45 3.35
CA THR A 273 -16.89 0.42 2.65
C THR A 273 -16.42 0.16 1.21
N VAL A 274 -15.71 1.13 0.60
CA VAL A 274 -15.27 1.09 -0.79
C VAL A 274 -13.88 0.48 -0.95
N LYS A 275 -12.94 0.70 -0.01
CA LYS A 275 -11.62 0.06 -0.05
C LYS A 275 -11.70 -1.38 0.45
N VAL A 276 -10.98 -2.28 -0.18
CA VAL A 276 -10.92 -3.70 0.21
C VAL A 276 -10.02 -3.85 1.43
N LYS A 277 -10.66 -4.05 2.58
CA LYS A 277 -10.04 -4.18 3.90
C LYS A 277 -10.57 -5.43 4.60
N LYS A 278 -9.76 -5.97 5.53
CA LYS A 278 -10.15 -7.09 6.38
C LYS A 278 -9.68 -6.87 7.80
N GLU A 279 -10.58 -6.88 8.77
CA GLU A 279 -10.20 -6.94 10.18
C GLU A 279 -9.92 -8.38 10.59
N VAL A 280 -8.80 -8.59 11.27
CA VAL A 280 -8.38 -9.90 11.77
C VAL A 280 -7.97 -9.79 13.23
N GLU A 281 -8.27 -10.83 14.00
CA GLU A 281 -7.78 -10.96 15.37
C GLU A 281 -6.52 -11.83 15.37
N VAL A 282 -5.47 -11.32 16.02
CA VAL A 282 -4.18 -11.98 16.19
C VAL A 282 -3.85 -12.01 17.68
N GLU A 283 -3.56 -13.21 18.20
CA GLU A 283 -3.18 -13.42 19.59
C GLU A 283 -1.94 -12.64 19.97
N ARG A 284 -1.80 -12.40 21.28
CA ARG A 284 -0.62 -11.79 21.85
C ARG A 284 0.12 -12.79 22.71
N THR A 285 1.42 -12.90 22.46
CA THR A 285 2.39 -13.58 23.33
C THR A 285 2.34 -13.01 24.76
N THR A 286 2.93 -13.73 25.72
CA THR A 286 3.07 -13.27 27.12
C THR A 286 3.77 -11.90 27.20
N GLY A 287 4.70 -11.61 26.28
CA GLY A 287 5.37 -10.31 26.15
C GLY A 287 4.55 -9.22 25.44
N ASN A 288 3.22 -9.39 25.30
CA ASN A 288 2.28 -8.47 24.64
C ASN A 288 2.54 -8.21 23.13
N ARG A 289 3.52 -8.89 22.51
CA ARG A 289 3.77 -8.88 21.06
C ARG A 289 2.74 -9.75 20.33
N ILE A 290 2.39 -9.40 19.10
CA ILE A 290 1.52 -10.23 18.26
C ILE A 290 2.19 -11.57 17.92
N VAL A 291 1.39 -12.60 17.65
CA VAL A 291 1.88 -13.87 17.09
C VAL A 291 2.07 -13.70 15.57
N GLU A 292 3.30 -13.42 15.14
CA GLU A 292 3.64 -13.12 13.73
C GLU A 292 3.22 -14.22 12.75
N GLU A 293 3.43 -15.50 13.11
CA GLU A 293 3.02 -16.64 12.28
C GLU A 293 1.48 -16.68 12.07
N GLN A 294 0.70 -16.27 13.07
CA GLN A 294 -0.74 -16.16 12.91
C GLN A 294 -1.10 -14.98 12.01
N LEU A 295 -0.42 -13.82 12.12
CA LEU A 295 -0.62 -12.70 11.19
C LEU A 295 -0.29 -13.10 9.74
N LYS A 296 0.82 -13.81 9.52
CA LYS A 296 1.22 -14.39 8.22
C LYS A 296 0.10 -15.27 7.65
N GLN A 297 -0.43 -16.22 8.43
CA GLN A 297 -1.55 -17.07 8.00
C GLN A 297 -2.83 -16.27 7.70
N LYS A 298 -3.14 -15.22 8.48
CA LYS A 298 -4.28 -14.33 8.19
C LYS A 298 -4.08 -13.55 6.87
N MET A 299 -2.87 -13.11 6.57
CA MET A 299 -2.54 -12.46 5.30
C MET A 299 -2.56 -13.42 4.11
N GLU A 300 -2.05 -14.65 4.28
CA GLU A 300 -2.12 -15.72 3.27
C GLU A 300 -3.56 -16.09 2.89
N ILE A 301 -4.44 -16.23 3.88
CA ILE A 301 -5.87 -16.46 3.65
C ILE A 301 -6.47 -15.29 2.86
N PHE A 302 -6.11 -14.04 3.19
CA PHE A 302 -6.63 -12.88 2.48
C PHE A 302 -6.11 -12.81 1.02
N LEU A 303 -4.82 -13.06 0.78
CA LEU A 303 -4.28 -13.19 -0.58
C LEU A 303 -4.99 -14.29 -1.40
N SER A 304 -5.37 -15.39 -0.74
CA SER A 304 -6.09 -16.50 -1.38
C SER A 304 -7.54 -16.15 -1.71
N GLU A 305 -8.23 -15.41 -0.84
CA GLU A 305 -9.57 -14.87 -1.08
C GLU A 305 -9.59 -13.87 -2.25
N LEU A 306 -8.61 -12.97 -2.33
CA LEU A 306 -8.47 -12.01 -3.44
C LEU A 306 -8.30 -12.74 -4.78
N ARG A 307 -7.41 -13.74 -4.84
CA ARG A 307 -7.25 -14.59 -6.02
C ARG A 307 -8.53 -15.35 -6.37
N ALA A 308 -9.32 -15.80 -5.39
CA ALA A 308 -10.59 -16.46 -5.66
C ALA A 308 -11.63 -15.50 -6.28
N GLN A 309 -11.59 -14.22 -5.92
CA GLN A 309 -12.46 -13.16 -6.47
C GLN A 309 -12.06 -12.75 -7.89
N GLU A 310 -10.78 -12.84 -8.28
CA GLU A 310 -10.33 -12.61 -9.67
C GLU A 310 -10.75 -13.73 -10.66
N ASN A 311 -11.08 -14.92 -10.16
CA ASN A 311 -11.39 -16.11 -10.97
C ASN A 311 -12.90 -16.46 -11.01
N ALA A 312 -13.77 -15.55 -10.57
CA ALA A 312 -15.21 -15.77 -10.36
C ALA A 312 -16.10 -14.86 -11.23
#